data_AF-A0A2V6QK90-F1
#
_entry.id   AF-A0A2V6QK90-F1
#
_cell.length_a   1.000
_cell.length_b   1.000
_cell.length_c   1.000
_cell.angle_alpha   90.00
_cell.angle_beta   90.00
_cell.angle_gamma   90.00
#
_symmetry.space_group_name_H-M   'P 1'
#
loop_
_entity.id
_entity.type
_entity.pdbx_description
1 polymer ?
#
loop_
_entity_poly.entity_id
_entity_poly.type
_entity_poly.pdbx_seq_one_letter_code
_entity_poly.pdbx_strand_id
1 'polypeptide(L)' 'MYCPGCEPAADPAFEILDVRWCASHAPQGRGLDDDAVVTAAAWISGSSEAGGEDNRRWCELFHRRR' A
#
# COMPACT_ATOMS: atom_id res chain seq x y z
N MET A 1 -1.63 3.55 16.21
CA MET A 1 -2.88 3.35 15.47
C MET A 1 -3.14 4.66 14.74
N TYR A 2 -2.87 4.72 13.44
CA TYR A 2 -2.85 5.98 12.67
C TYR A 2 -4.14 6.13 11.86
N CYS A 3 -4.85 7.25 12.05
CA CYS A 3 -6.02 7.58 11.23
C CYS A 3 -5.67 8.74 10.28
N PRO A 4 -5.71 8.53 8.95
CA PRO A 4 -5.38 9.58 7.98
C PRO A 4 -6.24 10.84 8.10
N GLY A 5 -7.47 10.73 8.59
CA GLY A 5 -8.34 11.88 8.84
C GLY A 5 -7.97 12.67 10.10
N CYS A 6 -7.42 12.01 11.14
CA CYS A 6 -7.01 12.68 12.37
C CYS A 6 -5.65 13.37 12.23
N GLU A 7 -4.75 12.77 11.47
CA GLU A 7 -3.36 13.19 11.35
C GLU A 7 -2.95 13.31 9.87
N PRO A 8 -3.59 14.18 9.08
CA PRO A 8 -3.39 14.23 7.62
C PRO A 8 -1.97 14.64 7.18
N ALA A 9 -1.17 15.18 8.10
CA ALA A 9 0.20 15.61 7.85
C ALA A 9 1.25 14.58 8.32
N ALA A 10 0.85 13.45 8.90
CA ALA A 10 1.78 12.40 9.24
C ALA A 10 2.36 11.84 7.93
N ASP A 11 3.69 11.81 7.84
CA ASP A 11 4.38 11.34 6.65
C ASP A 11 4.67 9.84 6.76
N PRO A 12 3.98 8.99 5.98
CA PRO A 12 4.18 7.53 6.01
C PRO A 12 5.56 7.12 5.45
N ALA A 13 6.35 8.05 4.89
CA ALA A 13 7.70 7.77 4.43
C ALA A 13 8.74 7.74 5.56
N PHE A 14 8.46 8.39 6.71
CA PHE A 14 9.41 8.46 7.83
C PHE A 14 9.16 7.41 8.91
N GLU A 15 7.95 6.87 8.98
CA GLU A 15 7.57 5.82 9.92
C GLU A 15 6.58 4.84 9.30
N ILE A 16 6.71 3.56 9.66
CA ILE A 16 5.73 2.55 9.24
C ILE A 16 4.48 2.72 10.10
N LEU A 17 3.47 3.38 9.52
CA LEU A 17 2.19 3.65 10.17
C LEU A 17 1.21 2.49 10.00
N ASP A 18 0.73 1.91 11.10
CA ASP A 18 -0.40 0.96 11.09
C ASP A 18 -1.72 1.74 10.89
N VAL A 19 -2.20 1.74 9.65
CA VAL A 19 -3.39 2.49 9.20
C VAL A 19 -4.65 1.87 9.79
N ARG A 20 -5.35 2.64 10.64
CA ARG A 20 -6.63 2.26 11.24
C ARG A 20 -7.53 3.48 11.34
N TRP A 21 -8.65 3.42 10.62
CA TRP A 21 -9.63 4.49 10.58
C TRP A 21 -10.43 4.57 11.88
N CYS A 22 -10.63 5.78 12.40
CA CYS A 22 -11.56 6.00 13.52
C CYS A 22 -13.01 5.98 13.02
N ALA A 23 -13.98 5.85 13.92
CA ALA A 23 -15.40 5.81 13.56
C ALA A 23 -15.86 7.03 12.74
N SER A 24 -15.31 8.21 13.00
CA SER A 24 -15.67 9.46 12.31
C SER A 24 -15.09 9.59 10.90
N HIS A 25 -13.95 8.93 10.64
CA HIS A 25 -13.24 9.02 9.37
C HIS A 25 -13.25 7.70 8.59
N ALA A 26 -13.95 6.69 9.11
CA ALA A 26 -14.16 5.43 8.41
C ALA A 26 -14.68 5.75 7.00
N PRO A 27 -13.96 5.32 5.94
CA PRO A 27 -14.43 5.48 4.58
C PRO A 27 -15.83 4.88 4.48
N GLN A 28 -16.69 5.49 3.66
CA GLN A 28 -18.01 4.94 3.37
C GLN A 28 -17.82 3.72 2.44
N GLY A 29 -17.30 2.63 3.01
CA GLY A 29 -16.96 1.40 2.31
C GLY A 29 -18.22 0.61 1.98
N ARG A 30 -18.88 0.98 0.88
CA ARG A 30 -19.92 0.22 0.18
C ARG A 30 -19.97 0.60 -1.32
N GLY A 31 -18.85 1.06 -1.88
CA GLY A 31 -18.73 1.20 -3.32
C GLY A 31 -18.52 -0.17 -3.96
N LEU A 32 -18.98 -0.35 -5.20
CA LEU A 32 -18.75 -1.59 -5.96
C LEU A 32 -17.26 -1.95 -6.09
N ASP A 33 -16.37 -0.94 -6.04
CA ASP A 33 -14.92 -1.11 -6.09
C ASP A 33 -14.34 -1.65 -4.76
N ASP A 34 -14.98 -1.38 -3.61
CA ASP A 34 -14.48 -1.83 -2.30
C ASP A 34 -14.61 -3.36 -2.15
N ASP A 35 -15.72 -3.94 -2.64
CA ASP A 35 -15.96 -5.39 -2.63
C ASP A 35 -14.98 -6.14 -3.55
N ALA A 36 -14.50 -5.49 -4.62
CA ALA A 36 -13.51 -6.06 -5.53
C ALA A 36 -12.10 -6.14 -4.90
N VAL A 37 -11.73 -5.20 -4.01
CA VAL A 37 -10.41 -5.17 -3.38
C VAL A 37 -10.25 -6.24 -2.28
N VAL A 38 -11.32 -6.54 -1.53
CA VAL A 38 -11.28 -7.56 -0.47
C VAL A 38 -11.05 -8.97 -1.04
N THR A 39 -11.57 -9.25 -2.24
CA THR A 39 -11.34 -10.53 -2.92
C THR A 39 -9.93 -10.64 -3.52
N ALA A 40 -9.33 -9.52 -3.94
CA ALA A 40 -7.94 -9.50 -4.41
C ALA A 40 -6.93 -9.71 -3.27
N ALA A 41 -7.18 -9.17 -2.07
CA ALA A 41 -6.31 -9.37 -0.90
C ALA A 41 -6.27 -10.82 -0.41
N ALA A 42 -7.38 -11.56 -0.56
CA ALA A 42 -7.41 -13.01 -0.29
C ALA A 42 -6.66 -13.83 -1.36
N TRP A 43 -6.44 -13.28 -2.56
CA TRP A 43 -5.63 -13.89 -3.63
C TRP A 43 -4.14 -13.53 -3.54
N ILE A 44 -3.72 -12.65 -2.63
CA ILE A 44 -2.30 -12.49 -2.29
C ILE A 44 -1.88 -13.58 -1.30
N SER A 45 -2.24 -14.83 -1.61
CA SER A 45 -1.69 -16.02 -0.99
C SER A 45 -0.82 -16.71 -2.04
N GLY A 46 0.42 -16.26 -2.13
CA GLY A 46 1.45 -16.73 -3.06
C GLY A 46 2.08 -15.53 -3.75
N SER A 47 3.13 -14.89 -3.24
CA SER A 47 4.47 -15.48 -3.10
C SER A 47 4.92 -16.36 -4.29
N SER A 48 4.38 -16.16 -5.49
CA SER A 48 5.10 -16.50 -6.70
C SER A 48 6.04 -15.34 -7.00
N GLU A 49 7.22 -15.42 -6.38
CA GLU A 49 8.47 -14.82 -6.82
C GLU A 49 8.31 -13.67 -7.82
N ALA A 50 8.26 -12.44 -7.31
CA ALA A 50 8.87 -11.35 -8.05
C ALA A 50 10.34 -11.76 -8.22
N GLY A 51 10.69 -12.40 -9.35
CA GLY A 51 12.00 -13.01 -9.64
C GLY A 51 13.16 -12.01 -9.73
N GLY A 52 13.02 -10.87 -9.06
CA GLY A 52 13.96 -9.77 -8.98
C GLY A 52 14.30 -9.17 -10.34
N GLU A 53 13.61 -9.54 -11.42
CA GLU A 53 13.91 -9.12 -12.78
C GLU A 53 13.46 -7.67 -12.98
N ASP A 54 12.22 -7.36 -12.60
CA ASP A 54 11.73 -5.99 -12.52
C ASP A 54 12.63 -5.14 -11.61
N ASN A 55 12.95 -5.64 -10.41
CA ASN A 55 13.79 -4.91 -9.45
C ASN A 55 15.22 -4.67 -9.99
N ARG A 56 15.79 -5.63 -10.74
CA ARG A 56 17.11 -5.47 -11.40
C ARG A 56 17.07 -4.42 -12.50
N ARG A 57 16.02 -4.40 -13.34
CA ARG A 57 15.84 -3.36 -14.37
C ARG A 57 15.72 -1.97 -13.76
N TRP A 58 15.00 -1.85 -12.64
CA TRP A 58 14.92 -0.60 -11.89
C TRP A 58 16.29 -0.18 -11.34
N CYS A 59 17.04 -1.11 -10.72
CA CYS A 59 18.40 -0.85 -10.25
C CYS A 59 19.34 -0.39 -11.37
N GLU A 60 19.29 -1.01 -12.55
CA GLU A 60 20.10 -0.60 -13.70
C GLU A 60 19.79 0.84 -14.14
N LEU A 61 18.52 1.23 -14.17
CA LEU A 61 18.13 2.59 -14.54
C LEU A 61 18.65 3.63 -13.54
N PHE A 62 18.48 3.38 -12.23
CA PHE A 62 18.83 4.33 -11.18
C PHE A 62 20.33 4.37 -10.84
N HIS A 63 21.03 3.24 -10.98
CA HIS A 63 22.45 3.14 -10.65
C HIS A 63 23.38 3.29 -11.86
N ARG A 64 22.85 3.43 -13.07
CA ARG A 64 23.66 3.79 -14.24
C ARG A 64 24.26 5.18 -14.03
N ARG A 65 25.54 5.21 -13.65
CA ARG A 65 26.34 6.45 -13.65
C ARG A 65 26.46 6.98 -15.09
N ARG A 66 26.33 8.30 -15.23
CA ARG A 66 26.62 9.03 -16.47
C ARG A 66 28.08 8.88 -16.88
#